data_AF-A0A482PQE6-F1
#
_entry.id   AF-A0A482PQE6-F1
#
_cell.length_a   1.000
_cell.length_b   1.000
_cell.length_c   1.000
_cell.angle_alpha   90.00
_cell.angle_beta   90.00
_cell.angle_gamma   90.00
#
_symmetry.space_group_name_H-M   'P 1'
#
loop_
_entity.id
_entity.type
_entity.pdbx_description
1 polymer ?
#
loop_
_entity_poly.entity_id
_entity_poly.type
_entity_poly.pdbx_seq_one_letter_code
_entity_poly.pdbx_strand_id
1 'polypeptide(L)' 'MKWTVIDTLACPSTGIAFSSIVSMKMIKLVIWYEGDVVIPPGATIVPAGTGINIDGKFSELKVYNRLC' A
#
# COMPACT_ATOMS: atom_id res chain seq x y z
N MET A 1 2.11 11.26 -4.95
CA MET A 1 0.73 11.09 -5.50
C MET A 1 -0.11 10.35 -4.46
N LYS A 2 -1.36 10.77 -4.26
CA LYS A 2 -2.29 10.18 -3.29
C LYS A 2 -3.02 9.00 -3.93
N TRP A 3 -3.12 7.88 -3.23
CA TRP A 3 -3.84 6.70 -3.67
C TRP A 3 -4.87 6.29 -2.61
N THR A 4 -5.97 5.68 -3.05
CA THR A 4 -6.98 5.08 -2.18
C THR A 4 -6.88 3.57 -2.27
N VAL A 5 -6.87 2.88 -1.15
CA VAL A 5 -6.88 1.42 -1.12
C VAL A 5 -8.28 0.91 -1.42
N ILE A 6 -8.40 0.03 -2.40
CA ILE A 6 -9.64 -0.65 -2.76
C ILE A 6 -9.81 -1.88 -1.87
N ASP A 7 -8.78 -2.73 -1.80
CA ASP A 7 -8.79 -3.97 -1.04
C ASP A 7 -7.38 -4.44 -0.73
N THR A 8 -7.23 -5.30 0.28
CA THR A 8 -5.94 -5.83 0.73
C THR A 8 -6.03 -7.30 1.12
N LEU A 9 -5.13 -8.09 0.55
CA LEU A 9 -4.93 -9.50 0.87
C LEU A 9 -3.59 -9.65 1.61
N ALA A 10 -3.63 -10.14 2.84
CA ALA A 10 -2.45 -10.36 3.66
C ALA A 10 -2.17 -11.86 3.85
N CYS A 11 -0.90 -12.23 3.84
CA CYS A 11 -0.40 -13.56 4.17
C CYS A 11 0.40 -13.48 5.49
N PRO A 12 -0.23 -13.74 6.65
CA PRO A 12 0.43 -13.59 7.95
C PRO A 12 1.65 -14.50 8.12
N SER A 13 1.67 -15.68 7.49
CA SER A 13 2.79 -16.61 7.58
C SER A 13 4.06 -16.13 6.89
N THR A 14 3.96 -15.20 5.94
CA THR A 14 5.12 -14.65 5.22
C THR A 14 5.38 -13.18 5.53
N GLY A 15 4.46 -12.49 6.25
CA GLY A 15 4.54 -11.05 6.48
C GLY A 15 4.34 -10.20 5.23
N ILE A 16 3.82 -10.78 4.14
CA ILE A 16 3.58 -10.09 2.86
C ILE A 16 2.10 -9.75 2.73
N ALA A 17 1.81 -8.54 2.27
CA ALA A 17 0.47 -8.12 1.90
C ALA A 17 0.44 -7.50 0.50
N PHE A 18 -0.69 -7.67 -0.18
CA PHE A 18 -0.99 -7.14 -1.50
C PHE A 18 -2.16 -6.18 -1.37
N SER A 19 -2.01 -4.94 -1.83
CA SER A 19 -3.09 -3.95 -1.83
C SER A 19 -3.41 -3.50 -3.25
N SER A 20 -4.68 -3.57 -3.62
CA SER A 20 -5.19 -2.90 -4.80
C SER A 20 -5.41 -1.43 -4.49
N ILE A 21 -4.85 -0.54 -5.30
CA ILE A 21 -4.89 0.91 -5.07
C ILE A 21 -5.35 1.65 -6.32
N VAL A 22 -6.02 2.78 -6.13
CA VAL A 22 -6.52 3.64 -7.21
C VAL A 22 -6.13 5.09 -6.98
N SER A 23 -5.66 5.74 -8.05
CA SER A 23 -5.41 7.19 -8.02
C SER A 23 -6.69 7.97 -8.30
N MET A 24 -6.67 9.27 -8.02
CA MET A 24 -7.75 10.18 -8.43
C MET A 24 -8.00 10.20 -9.94
N LYS A 25 -7.02 9.80 -10.76
CA LYS A 25 -7.14 9.71 -12.22
C LYS A 25 -7.60 8.32 -12.68
N MET A 26 -8.17 7.51 -11.79
CA MET A 26 -8.66 6.16 -12.06
C MET A 26 -7.60 5.14 -12.51
N ILE A 27 -6.31 5.47 -12.36
CA ILE A 27 -5.22 4.48 -12.56
C ILE A 27 -5.27 3.50 -11.39
N LYS A 28 -5.37 2.21 -11.70
CA LYS A 28 -5.35 1.12 -10.72
C LYS A 28 -4.02 0.39 -10.76
N LEU A 29 -3.48 0.07 -9.59
CA LEU A 29 -2.25 -0.70 -9.43
C LEU A 29 -2.44 -1.74 -8.32
N VAL A 30 -1.57 -2.74 -8.31
CA VAL A 30 -1.37 -3.60 -7.15
C VAL A 30 0.02 -3.30 -6.62
N ILE A 31 0.11 -3.01 -5.32
CA ILE A 31 1.39 -2.98 -4.61
C ILE A 31 1.48 -4.23 -3.76
N TRP A 32 2.69 -4.75 -3.58
CA TRP A 32 2.95 -5.67 -2.49
C TRP A 32 4.05 -5.13 -1.60
N TYR A 33 3.95 -5.44 -0.33
CA TYR A 33 4.85 -4.93 0.67
C TYR A 33 5.02 -5.94 1.79
N GLU A 34 6.15 -5.85 2.47
CA GLU A 34 6.44 -6.62 3.67
C GLU A 34 6.45 -5.68 4.88
N GLY A 35 5.84 -6.14 5.97
CA GLY A 35 5.80 -5.43 7.23
C GLY A 35 4.66 -5.89 8.13
N ASP A 36 4.61 -5.31 9.33
CA ASP A 36 3.67 -5.71 10.39
C ASP A 36 2.31 -4.99 10.33
N VAL A 37 2.04 -4.24 9.25
CA VAL A 37 0.83 -3.41 9.11
C VAL A 37 0.03 -3.84 7.89
N VAL A 38 -1.24 -4.14 8.08
CA VAL A 38 -2.20 -4.33 6.97
C VAL A 38 -2.85 -2.99 6.66
N ILE A 39 -2.69 -2.50 5.44
CA ILE A 39 -3.33 -1.26 5.00
C ILE A 39 -4.81 -1.57 4.73
N PRO A 40 -5.78 -0.95 5.42
CA PRO A 40 -7.18 -1.32 5.26
C PRO A 40 -7.80 -0.70 3.99
N PRO A 41 -8.88 -1.31 3.45
CA PRO A 41 -9.72 -0.69 2.42
C PRO A 41 -10.18 0.72 2.82
N GLY A 42 -10.21 1.64 1.86
CA GLY A 42 -10.58 3.04 2.08
C GLY A 42 -9.47 3.94 2.61
N ALA A 43 -8.37 3.37 3.10
CA ALA A 43 -7.21 4.17 3.54
C ALA A 43 -6.62 4.98 2.39
N THR A 44 -6.12 6.16 2.74
CA THR A 44 -5.27 6.96 1.88
C THR A 44 -3.81 6.56 2.07
N ILE A 45 -3.10 6.32 0.97
CA ILE A 45 -1.66 6.16 1.00
C ILE A 45 -0.92 7.20 0.16
N VAL A 46 0.23 7.65 0.67
CA VAL A 46 1.16 8.55 -0.03
C VAL A 46 2.57 7.98 0.11
N PRO A 47 3.28 7.68 -0.99
CA PRO A 47 4.68 7.25 -0.93
C PRO A 47 5.54 8.30 -0.20
N ALA A 48 6.39 7.85 0.72
CA ALA A 48 7.18 8.72 1.58
C ALA A 48 8.59 8.13 1.76
N GLY A 49 9.54 8.55 0.91
CA GLY A 49 10.95 8.13 1.01
C GLY A 49 11.10 6.61 1.05
N THR A 50 11.47 6.07 2.22
CA THR A 50 11.69 4.65 2.48
C THR A 50 10.43 3.86 2.86
N GLY A 51 9.27 4.52 2.95
CA GLY A 51 8.02 3.89 3.36
C GLY A 51 6.78 4.55 2.76
N ILE A 52 5.67 4.50 3.50
CA ILE A 52 4.37 5.03 3.07
C ILE A 52 3.70 5.77 4.24
N ASN A 53 3.11 6.93 3.95
CA ASN A 53 2.16 7.56 4.85
C ASN A 53 0.77 6.96 4.63
N ILE A 54 0.22 6.33 5.67
CA ILE A 54 -1.14 5.78 5.70
C ILE A 54 -2.00 6.72 6.54
N ASP A 55 -3.01 7.35 5.91
CA ASP A 55 -3.90 8.32 6.55
C ASP A 55 -3.15 9.43 7.33
N GLY A 56 -2.01 9.85 6.80
CA GLY A 56 -1.16 10.88 7.41
C GLY A 56 -0.16 10.39 8.46
N LYS A 57 -0.20 9.11 8.84
CA LYS A 57 0.78 8.49 9.74
C LYS A 57 1.86 7.75 8.93
N PHE A 58 3.12 8.10 9.18
CA PHE A 58 4.25 7.40 8.56
C PHE A 58 4.32 5.96 9.05
N SER A 59 4.47 5.04 8.10
CA SER A 59 4.72 3.62 8.34
C SER A 59 5.93 3.20 7.52
N GLU A 60 6.94 2.69 8.20
CA GLU A 60 8.09 2.09 7.56
C GLU A 60 7.66 0.74 6.98
N LEU A 61 7.59 0.67 5.65
CA LEU A 61 7.14 -0.51 4.92
C LEU A 61 8.07 -0.75 3.75
N LYS A 62 8.52 -1.99 3.58
CA LYS A 62 9.30 -2.37 2.43
C LYS A 62 8.35 -2.65 1.27
N VAL A 63 8.09 -1.61 0.49
CA VAL A 63 7.25 -1.71 -0.70
C VAL A 63 8.08 -2.30 -1.82
N TYR A 64 7.63 -3.42 -2.33
CA TYR A 64 8.19 -4.05 -3.50
C TYR A 64 7.26 -3.72 -4.68
N ASN A 65 7.65 -2.77 -5.52
CA ASN A 65 6.91 -2.54 -6.76
C ASN A 65 7.85 -2.27 -7.94
N ARG A 66 7.80 -3.17 -8.94
CA ARG A 66 8.17 -2.95 -10.34
C ARG A 66 7.30 -3.85 -11.22
N LEU A 67 6.06 -3.44 -11.47
CA LEU A 67 5.32 -3.88 -12.66
C LEU A 67 4.72 -2.66 -13.36
N CYS A 68 5.56 -2.02 -14.17
CA CYS A 68 5.41 -1.94 -15.62
C CYS A 68 6.83 -2.03 -16.22
#